data_AF-A0A6P7H7J0-F1
#
_entry.id   AF-A0A6P7H7J0-F1
#
_cell.length_a   1.000
_cell.length_b   1.000
_cell.length_c   1.000
_cell.angle_alpha   90.00
_cell.angle_beta   90.00
_cell.angle_gamma   90.00
#
_symmetry.space_group_name_H-M   'P 1'
#
loop_
_entity.id
_entity.type
_entity.pdbx_description
1 polymer ?
#
loop_
_entity_poly.entity_id
_entity_poly.type
_entity_poly.pdbx_seq_one_letter_code
_entity_poly.pdbx_strand_id
1 'polypeptide(L)' 'MPNNKGQSRKLLPKYSGPYIVKKVSDHDRYVIEDPQGSMRSQKKYEGVTSIDKMKPFNIDVSSESEEDLDPNETDL' A
#
# COMPACT_ATOMS: atom_id res chain seq x y z
N MET A 1 16.05 -4.81 5.56
CA MET A 1 16.16 -5.60 4.31
C MET A 1 15.62 -7.00 4.58
N PRO A 2 14.78 -7.60 3.72
CA PRO A 2 14.32 -8.96 3.95
C PRO A 2 15.54 -9.90 3.92
N ASN A 3 15.68 -10.71 4.96
CA ASN A 3 16.77 -11.66 5.13
C ASN A 3 16.45 -12.89 4.28
N ASN A 4 16.85 -12.90 3.01
CA ASN A 4 16.58 -13.97 2.05
C ASN A 4 17.51 -15.17 2.31
N LYS A 5 17.39 -15.82 3.47
CA LYS A 5 18.11 -17.06 3.78
C LYS A 5 17.56 -18.20 2.92
N GLY A 6 18.07 -18.33 1.69
CA GLY A 6 17.89 -19.51 0.83
C GLY A 6 16.73 -19.48 -0.17
N GLN A 7 15.91 -18.42 -0.23
CA GLN A 7 14.80 -18.33 -1.19
C GLN A 7 15.24 -17.75 -2.54
N SER A 8 14.70 -18.29 -3.64
CA SER A 8 14.96 -17.82 -5.00
C SER A 8 14.45 -16.39 -5.19
N ARG A 9 15.33 -15.47 -5.62
CA ARG A 9 15.02 -14.06 -5.87
C ARG A 9 13.90 -13.85 -6.91
N LYS A 10 13.65 -14.85 -7.76
CA LYS A 10 12.58 -14.82 -8.77
C LYS A 10 11.17 -14.90 -8.15
N LEU A 11 11.07 -15.47 -6.95
CA LEU A 11 9.80 -15.62 -6.23
C LEU A 11 9.48 -14.40 -5.37
N LEU A 12 10.43 -13.48 -5.19
CA LEU A 12 10.23 -12.30 -4.38
C LEU A 12 9.40 -11.27 -5.15
N PRO A 13 8.48 -10.56 -4.47
CA PRO A 13 7.73 -9.49 -5.10
C PRO A 13 8.67 -8.39 -5.60
N LYS A 14 8.43 -7.92 -6.82
CA LYS A 14 9.25 -6.88 -7.47
C LYS A 14 9.14 -5.52 -6.75
N TYR A 15 7.98 -5.24 -6.19
CA TYR A 15 7.70 -4.01 -5.45
C TYR A 15 7.44 -4.34 -3.97
N SER A 16 7.83 -3.43 -3.09
CA SER A 16 7.66 -3.58 -1.65
C SER A 16 6.60 -2.60 -1.17
N GLY A 17 5.58 -3.12 -0.48
CA GLY A 17 4.68 -2.35 0.37
C GLY A 17 3.82 -1.28 -0.33
N PRO A 18 2.74 -0.84 0.34
CA PRO A 18 2.13 0.44 0.07
C PRO A 18 2.98 1.55 0.70
N TYR A 19 3.28 2.58 -0.08
CA TYR A 19 3.94 3.80 0.38
C TYR A 19 3.03 5.00 0.10
N ILE A 20 3.08 6.01 0.98
CA ILE A 20 2.34 7.26 0.80
C ILE A 20 3.28 8.30 0.20
N VAL A 21 2.81 9.01 -0.82
CA VAL A 21 3.52 10.18 -1.38
C VAL A 21 3.32 11.36 -0.43
N LYS A 22 4.39 11.80 0.21
CA LYS A 22 4.41 12.95 1.13
C LYS A 22 4.52 14.28 0.39
N LYS A 23 5.38 14.33 -0.63
CA LYS A 23 5.68 15.56 -1.38
C LYS A 23 6.08 15.25 -2.81
N VAL A 24 5.60 16.07 -3.75
CA VAL A 24 6.07 16.10 -5.14
C VAL A 24 7.28 17.03 -5.26
N SER A 25 8.32 16.56 -5.94
CA SER A 25 9.55 17.30 -6.23
C SER A 25 9.69 17.46 -7.75
N ASP A 26 10.57 18.36 -8.18
CA ASP A 26 10.84 18.58 -9.59
C ASP A 26 11.49 17.34 -10.23
N HIS A 27 11.23 17.17 -11.52
CA HIS A 27 11.76 16.09 -12.37
C HIS A 27 11.23 14.69 -11.98
N ASP A 28 9.91 14.56 -11.82
CA ASP A 28 9.22 13.27 -11.56
C ASP A 28 9.74 12.50 -10.34
N ARG A 29 10.19 13.25 -9.32
CA ARG A 29 10.66 12.72 -8.05
C ARG A 29 9.65 12.96 -6.96
N TYR A 30 9.47 11.96 -6.11
CA TYR A 30 8.49 11.96 -5.04
C TYR A 30 9.15 11.57 -3.73
N VAL A 31 8.86 12.33 -2.68
CA VAL A 31 9.17 11.94 -1.30
C VAL A 31 8.09 10.96 -0.86
N ILE A 32 8.49 9.75 -0.51
CA ILE A 32 7.62 8.69 -0.03
C ILE A 32 7.88 8.39 1.44
N GLU A 33 6.83 8.00 2.15
CA GLU A 33 6.91 7.58 3.54
C GLU A 33 6.07 6.33 3.83
N ASP A 34 6.43 5.64 4.91
CA ASP A 34 5.62 4.53 5.43
C ASP A 34 4.23 5.02 5.86
N PRO A 35 3.16 4.24 5.59
CA PRO A 35 1.81 4.56 6.05
C PRO A 35 1.71 4.58 7.58
N GLN A 36 0.80 5.43 8.09
CA GLN A 36 0.56 5.57 9.52
C GLN A 36 0.06 4.24 10.12
N GLY A 37 0.68 3.78 11.21
CA GLY A 37 0.32 2.53 11.87
C GLY A 37 0.95 1.26 11.27
N SER A 38 1.64 1.35 10.13
CA SER A 38 2.38 0.22 9.54
C SER A 38 3.83 0.63 9.28
N MET A 39 4.65 0.48 10.31
CA MET A 39 6.10 0.73 10.20
C MET A 39 6.81 -0.60 9.95
N ARG A 40 7.48 -0.73 8.80
CA ARG A 40 8.23 -1.95 8.45
C ARG A 40 9.45 -2.15 9.37
N SER A 41 9.96 -1.07 9.94
CA SER A 41 11.11 -1.10 10.84
C SER A 41 10.85 -0.19 12.04
N GLN A 42 11.71 -0.28 13.06
CA GLN A 42 11.64 0.59 14.25
C GLN A 42 11.64 2.09 13.89
N LYS A 43 12.22 2.45 12.73
CA LYS A 43 12.23 3.83 12.22
C LYS A 43 11.32 3.96 11.00
N LYS A 44 10.60 5.08 10.92
CA LYS A 44 9.79 5.45 9.75
C LYS A 44 10.71 5.61 8.55
N TYR A 45 10.40 4.92 7.46
CA TYR A 45 11.08 5.14 6.20
C TYR A 45 10.60 6.46 5.59
N GLU A 46 11.56 7.29 5.17
CA GLU A 46 11.35 8.48 4.36
C GLU A 46 12.45 8.52 3.30
N GLY A 47 12.08 8.66 2.03
CA GLY A 47 13.04 8.63 0.93
C GLY A 47 12.49 9.28 -0.34
N VAL A 48 13.39 9.65 -1.25
CA VAL A 48 13.05 10.20 -2.56
C VAL A 48 13.17 9.10 -3.60
N THR A 49 12.14 8.93 -4.43
CA THR A 49 12.13 7.98 -5.54
C THR A 49 11.56 8.59 -6.82
N SER A 50 11.91 8.01 -7.97
CA SER A 50 11.39 8.42 -9.28
C SER A 50 10.15 7.62 -9.66
N ILE A 51 9.32 8.18 -10.54
CA ILE A 51 8.10 7.54 -11.02
C ILE A 51 8.33 6.14 -11.63
N ASP A 52 9.45 5.93 -12.33
CA ASP A 52 9.80 4.65 -12.97
C ASP A 52 9.96 3.49 -11.98
N LYS A 53 10.22 3.81 -10.70
CA LYS A 53 10.42 2.84 -9.61
C LYS A 53 9.17 2.68 -8.74
N MET A 54 8.08 3.37 -9.07
CA MET A 54 6.82 3.32 -8.34
C MET A 54 5.75 2.59 -9.15
N LYS A 55 4.75 2.06 -8.45
CA LYS A 55 3.54 1.52 -9.08
C LYS A 55 2.34 1.99 -8.25
N PRO A 56 1.24 2.46 -8.88
CA PRO A 56 0.03 2.79 -8.16
C PRO A 56 -0.48 1.56 -7.40
N PHE A 57 -0.88 1.78 -6.16
CA PHE A 57 -1.46 0.76 -5.30
C PHE A 57 -2.96 0.70 -5.59
N ASN A 58 -3.39 -0.32 -6.33
CA ASN A 58 -4.81 -0.54 -6.59
C ASN A 58 -5.44 -1.11 -5.33
N ILE A 59 -6.30 -0.34 -4.69
CA ILE A 59 -7.21 -0.84 -3.68
C ILE A 59 -8.45 -1.26 -4.47
N ASP A 60 -8.70 -2.56 -4.56
CA ASP A 60 -9.97 -3.04 -5.09
C ASP A 60 -11.05 -2.71 -4.05
N VAL A 61 -11.66 -1.53 -4.19
CA VAL A 61 -12.77 -1.05 -3.33
C VAL A 61 -14.12 -1.66 -3.72
N SER A 62 -14.12 -2.76 -4.48
CA SER A 62 -15.31 -3.39 -5.05
C SER A 62 -16.14 -4.22 -4.05
N SER A 63 -15.79 -4.22 -2.76
CA SER A 63 -16.60 -4.88 -1.74
C SER A 63 -17.53 -3.85 -1.10
N GLU A 64 -18.48 -3.34 -1.90
CA GLU A 64 -19.70 -2.76 -1.36
C GLU A 64 -20.41 -3.90 -0.62
N SER A 65 -20.42 -3.87 0.70
CA SER A 65 -21.33 -4.69 1.49
C SER A 65 -22.73 -4.14 1.23
N GLU A 66 -23.42 -4.74 0.27
CA GLU A 66 -24.87 -4.61 0.16
C GLU A 66 -25.43 -5.12 1.50
N GLU A 67 -25.90 -4.18 2.33
CA GLU A 67 -26.71 -4.54 3.49
C GLU A 67 -28.02 -5.10 2.94
N ASP A 68 -28.18 -6.43 2.99
CA ASP A 68 -29.45 -7.10 2.75
C ASP A 68 -30.46 -6.64 3.81
N LEU A 69 -31.14 -5.51 3.56
CA LEU A 69 -32.29 -5.09 4.34
C LEU A 69 -33.41 -6.11 4.12
N ASP A 70 -33.70 -6.91 5.14
CA ASP A 70 -34.83 -7.86 5.15
C ASP A 70 -36.15 -7.07 5.04
N PRO A 71 -36.91 -7.21 3.94
CA PRO A 71 -38.16 -6.47 3.74
C PRO A 71 -39.30 -6.90 4.69
N ASN A 72 -39.08 -7.88 5.57
CA ASN A 72 -40.12 -8.40 6.47
C ASN A 72 -40.09 -7.86 7.92
N GLU A 73 -39.23 -6.90 8.27
CA GLU A 73 -39.31 -6.23 9.57
C GLU A 73 -40.19 -4.97 9.50
N THR A 74 -41.49 -5.17 9.30
CA THR A 74 -42.52 -4.20 9.66
C THR A 74 -43.48 -4.82 10.67
N ASP A 75 -43.59 -4.16 11.83
CA ASP A 75 -44.61 -4.25 12.89
C ASP A 75 -44.69 -5.53 13.75
N LEU A 76 -44.22 -5.38 15.00
CA LEU A 76 -45.01 -5.72 16.20
C LEU A 76 -45.08 -4.52 17.15
#